data_AF-A0A9D1KY28-F1
#
_entry.id   AF-A0A9D1KY28-F1
#
_cell.length_a   1.000
_cell.length_b   1.000
_cell.length_c   1.000
_cell.angle_alpha   90.00
_cell.angle_beta   90.00
_cell.angle_gamma   90.00
#
_symmetry.space_group_name_H-M   'P 1'
#
loop_
_entity.id
_entity.type
_entity.pdbx_description
1 polymer ?
#
loop_
_entity_poly.entity_id
_entity_poly.type
_entity_poly.pdbx_seq_one_letter_code
_entity_poly.pdbx_strand_id
1 'polypeptide(L)'
;MMGIDIEQTRQYYEDIKIEDLCSCDYCKNYYLQVKEAYPLVADYLNELGVDIEKPFETSPLEPDVDGMMEYCLCQYIVLGNVSDELVKKIGSVELRVGTSYPNTNIQGEHFVIDIYPIKLKWILS
;
A
#
# COMPACT_ATOMS: atom_id res chain seq x y z
N MET A 1 17.85 5.02 5.98
CA MET A 1 16.75 4.56 6.84
C MET A 1 17.27 4.39 8.26
N MET A 2 17.31 5.47 9.04
CA MET A 2 17.46 5.37 10.49
C MET A 2 16.10 5.71 11.10
N GLY A 3 15.55 4.79 11.91
CA GLY A 3 14.32 5.02 12.67
C GLY A 3 13.13 4.12 12.30
N ILE A 4 13.19 3.35 11.20
CA ILE A 4 12.12 2.42 10.84
C ILE A 4 12.18 1.18 11.74
N ASP A 5 11.04 0.82 12.31
CA ASP A 5 10.87 -0.43 13.05
C ASP A 5 10.25 -1.50 12.13
N ILE A 6 11.12 -2.20 11.42
CA ILE A 6 10.73 -3.23 10.44
C ILE A 6 9.99 -4.38 11.12
N GLU A 7 10.42 -4.77 12.33
CA GLU A 7 9.83 -5.92 13.01
C GLU A 7 8.45 -5.58 13.57
N GLN A 8 8.30 -4.39 14.17
CA GLN A 8 7.00 -3.93 14.62
C GLN A 8 6.06 -3.69 13.43
N THR A 9 6.56 -3.18 12.30
CA THR A 9 5.77 -3.02 11.07
C THR A 9 5.29 -4.39 10.57
N ARG A 10 6.17 -5.39 10.52
CA ARG A 10 5.79 -6.76 10.14
C ARG A 10 4.72 -7.33 11.06
N GLN A 11 4.88 -7.20 12.38
CA GLN A 11 3.87 -7.65 13.34
C GLN A 11 2.52 -6.95 13.14
N TYR A 12 2.54 -5.62 12.91
CA TYR A 12 1.34 -4.84 12.61
C TYR A 12 0.59 -5.42 11.39
N TYR A 13 1.31 -5.75 10.32
CA TYR A 13 0.71 -6.37 9.14
C TYR A 13 0.25 -7.81 9.36
N GLU A 14 0.97 -8.61 10.14
CA GLU A 14 0.55 -9.97 10.51
C GLU A 14 -0.74 -9.99 11.33
N ASP A 15 -0.95 -9.00 12.18
CA ASP A 15 -2.14 -8.86 13.04
C ASP A 15 -3.40 -8.45 12.26
N ILE A 16 -3.24 -7.77 11.11
CA ILE A 16 -4.36 -7.40 10.24
C ILE A 16 -4.95 -8.66 9.60
N LYS A 17 -6.22 -8.92 9.87
CA LYS A 17 -6.97 -10.01 9.24
C LYS A 17 -7.70 -9.51 8.00
N ILE A 18 -8.10 -10.44 7.14
CA ILE A 18 -8.85 -10.11 5.93
C ILE A 18 -10.18 -9.42 6.26
N GLU A 19 -10.78 -9.74 7.40
CA GLU A 19 -12.02 -9.12 7.89
C GLU A 19 -11.84 -7.67 8.35
N ASP A 20 -10.61 -7.27 8.67
CA ASP A 20 -10.27 -5.89 9.03
C ASP A 20 -10.10 -5.00 7.78
N LEU A 21 -9.90 -5.60 6.61
CA LEU A 21 -9.78 -4.88 5.35
C LEU A 21 -11.14 -4.46 4.80
N CYS A 22 -11.15 -3.35 4.06
CA CYS A 22 -12.34 -2.92 3.32
C CYS A 22 -12.74 -4.00 2.30
N SER A 23 -13.98 -4.48 2.41
CA SER A 23 -14.52 -5.58 1.61
C SER A 23 -15.34 -5.12 0.40
N CYS A 24 -15.25 -3.84 0.00
CA CYS A 24 -15.84 -3.38 -1.25
C CYS A 24 -15.13 -4.01 -2.45
N ASP A 25 -15.80 -4.07 -3.60
CA ASP A 25 -15.26 -4.76 -4.78
C ASP A 25 -13.98 -4.07 -5.29
N TYR A 26 -13.87 -2.74 -5.20
CA TYR A 26 -12.64 -2.03 -5.56
C TYR A 26 -11.42 -2.48 -4.74
N CYS A 27 -11.57 -2.59 -3.42
CA CYS A 27 -10.50 -3.02 -2.53
C CYS A 27 -10.19 -4.50 -2.69
N LYS A 28 -11.21 -5.37 -2.82
CA LYS A 28 -11.03 -6.78 -3.15
C LYS A 28 -10.25 -6.98 -4.44
N ASN A 29 -10.60 -6.24 -5.48
CA ASN A 29 -9.92 -6.31 -6.78
C ASN A 29 -8.43 -5.99 -6.64
N TYR A 30 -8.08 -5.08 -5.72
CA TYR A 30 -6.71 -4.70 -5.43
C TYR A 30 -5.92 -5.82 -4.75
N TYR A 31 -6.33 -6.21 -3.54
CA TYR A 31 -5.52 -7.12 -2.72
C TYR A 31 -5.49 -8.56 -3.23
N LEU A 32 -6.40 -8.95 -4.13
CA LEU A 32 -6.37 -10.25 -4.80
C LEU A 32 -5.31 -10.34 -5.92
N GLN A 33 -4.78 -9.20 -6.40
CA GLN A 33 -3.95 -9.16 -7.60
C GLN A 33 -2.61 -8.43 -7.41
N VAL A 34 -2.57 -7.42 -6.53
CA VAL A 34 -1.47 -6.44 -6.52
C VAL A 34 -0.08 -7.07 -6.36
N LYS A 35 0.04 -8.11 -5.53
CA LYS A 35 1.31 -8.78 -5.27
C LYS A 35 1.84 -9.52 -6.50
N GLU A 36 0.96 -10.23 -7.21
CA GLU A 36 1.32 -10.93 -8.44
C GLU A 36 1.61 -9.95 -9.59
N ALA A 37 0.86 -8.84 -9.66
CA ALA A 37 1.02 -7.83 -10.70
C ALA A 37 2.27 -6.96 -10.50
N TYR A 38 2.66 -6.70 -9.24
CA TYR A 38 3.77 -5.81 -8.88
C TYR A 38 4.75 -6.46 -7.89
N PRO A 39 5.38 -7.60 -8.21
CA PRO A 39 6.22 -8.35 -7.29
C PRO A 39 7.43 -7.55 -6.80
N LEU A 40 8.04 -6.71 -7.65
CA LEU A 40 9.18 -5.87 -7.24
C LEU A 40 8.79 -4.75 -6.27
N VAL A 41 7.54 -4.26 -6.34
CA VAL A 41 7.01 -3.29 -5.37
C VAL A 41 6.68 -4.02 -4.08
N ALA A 42 6.10 -5.22 -4.18
CA ALA A 42 5.81 -6.09 -3.03
C ALA A 42 7.08 -6.44 -2.24
N ASP A 43 8.15 -6.85 -2.94
CA ASP A 43 9.44 -7.17 -2.33
C ASP A 43 10.03 -5.96 -1.59
N TYR A 44 10.00 -4.78 -2.23
CA TYR A 44 10.50 -3.56 -1.61
C TYR A 44 9.68 -3.16 -0.37
N LEU A 45 8.35 -3.25 -0.42
CA LEU A 45 7.50 -3.00 0.75
C LEU A 45 7.77 -4.02 1.86
N ASN A 46 7.97 -5.28 1.51
CA ASN A 46 8.29 -6.34 2.47
C ASN A 46 9.65 -6.14 3.16
N GLU A 47 10.64 -5.53 2.49
CA GLU A 47 11.90 -5.08 3.12
C GLU A 47 11.64 -4.06 4.24
N LEU A 48 10.52 -3.32 4.19
CA LEU A 48 10.07 -2.39 5.22
C LEU A 48 9.11 -3.04 6.25
N GLY A 49 8.81 -4.34 6.09
CA GLY A 49 7.82 -5.05 6.90
C GLY A 49 6.37 -4.85 6.45
N VAL A 50 6.15 -4.19 5.31
CA VAL A 50 4.82 -3.88 4.77
C VAL A 50 4.30 -5.02 3.90
N ASP A 51 3.06 -5.46 4.15
CA ASP A 51 2.34 -6.36 3.25
C ASP A 51 1.53 -5.56 2.22
N ILE A 52 1.91 -5.67 0.95
CA ILE A 52 1.26 -4.96 -0.16
C ILE A 52 -0.24 -5.34 -0.31
N GLU A 53 -0.64 -6.53 0.14
CA GLU A 53 -2.02 -7.01 0.03
C GLU A 53 -2.93 -6.41 1.12
N LYS A 54 -2.38 -5.63 2.05
CA LYS A 54 -3.13 -5.04 3.17
C LYS A 54 -3.04 -3.51 3.16
N PRO A 55 -3.56 -2.83 2.12
CA PRO A 55 -3.47 -1.37 2.05
C PRO A 55 -4.23 -0.73 3.22
N PHE A 56 -3.70 0.37 3.73
CA PHE A 56 -4.41 1.26 4.66
C PHE A 56 -5.56 1.98 3.97
N GLU A 57 -5.30 2.51 2.77
CA GLU A 57 -6.29 3.18 1.94
C GLU A 57 -6.00 2.92 0.45
N THR A 58 -7.05 2.89 -0.37
CA THR A 58 -6.91 2.81 -1.82
C THR A 58 -7.87 3.79 -2.48
N SER A 59 -7.36 4.60 -3.41
CA SER A 59 -8.15 5.53 -4.22
C SER A 59 -8.28 4.99 -5.65
N PRO A 60 -9.29 4.16 -5.95
CA PRO A 60 -9.56 3.66 -7.30
C PRO A 60 -10.18 4.76 -8.18
N LEU A 61 -9.88 4.69 -9.47
CA LEU A 61 -10.61 5.35 -10.54
C LEU A 61 -11.55 4.34 -11.23
N GLU A 62 -12.47 4.84 -12.04
CA GLU A 62 -13.33 3.98 -12.86
C GLU A 62 -12.49 3.14 -13.85
N PRO A 63 -12.90 1.89 -14.14
CA PRO A 63 -12.26 1.09 -15.19
C PRO A 63 -12.27 1.81 -16.53
N ASP A 64 -11.18 1.68 -17.28
CA ASP A 64 -11.13 2.14 -18.67
C ASP A 64 -11.88 1.17 -19.63
N VAL A 65 -11.87 1.51 -20.92
CA VAL A 65 -12.54 0.73 -21.98
C VAL A 65 -12.00 -0.70 -22.12
N ASP A 66 -10.77 -0.95 -21.65
CA ASP A 66 -10.12 -2.26 -21.68
C ASP A 66 -10.34 -3.04 -20.37
N GLY A 67 -11.12 -2.49 -19.43
CA GLY A 67 -11.39 -3.07 -18.12
C GLY A 67 -10.20 -2.97 -17.17
N MET A 68 -9.28 -2.04 -17.41
CA MET A 68 -8.17 -1.75 -16.51
C MET A 68 -8.58 -0.66 -15.53
N MET A 69 -8.40 -0.95 -14.24
CA MET A 69 -8.65 -0.04 -13.14
C MET A 69 -7.33 0.56 -12.67
N GLU A 70 -7.27 1.89 -12.64
CA GLU A 70 -6.15 2.62 -12.04
C GLU A 70 -6.48 2.96 -10.58
N TYR A 71 -5.58 2.59 -9.68
CA TYR A 71 -5.54 3.10 -8.33
C TYR A 71 -4.54 4.26 -8.31
N CYS A 72 -5.06 5.48 -8.25
CA CYS A 72 -4.26 6.69 -8.34
C CYS A 72 -3.51 7.00 -7.03
N LEU A 73 -3.84 6.28 -5.95
CA LEU A 73 -3.14 6.31 -4.67
C LEU A 73 -3.43 5.03 -3.88
N CYS A 74 -2.39 4.37 -3.38
CA CYS A 74 -2.52 3.29 -2.39
C CYS A 74 -1.59 3.59 -1.23
N GLN A 75 -2.09 3.49 0.00
CA GLN A 75 -1.39 3.94 1.20
C GLN A 75 -1.05 2.77 2.12
N TYR A 76 0.13 2.83 2.72
CA TYR A 76 0.65 1.82 3.64
C TYR A 76 1.27 2.48 4.86
N ILE A 77 1.18 1.82 6.01
CA ILE A 77 1.71 2.33 7.28
C ILE A 77 3.07 1.70 7.52
N VAL A 78 4.02 2.51 7.96
CA VAL A 78 5.33 2.04 8.43
C VAL A 78 5.57 2.60 9.83
N LEU A 79 5.91 1.72 10.77
CA LEU A 79 6.19 2.11 12.14
C LEU A 79 7.63 2.63 12.29
N GLY A 80 7.79 3.60 13.18
CA GLY A 80 9.01 4.36 13.38
C GLY A 80 9.06 5.66 12.58
N ASN A 81 10.28 6.17 12.40
CA ASN A 81 10.56 7.46 11.75
C ASN A 81 11.34 7.29 10.45
N VAL A 82 11.15 8.28 9.56
CA VAL A 82 11.95 8.44 8.35
C VAL A 82 12.74 9.75 8.43
N SER A 83 14.07 9.66 8.31
CA SER A 83 14.99 10.81 8.44
C SER A 83 15.19 11.61 7.16
N ASP A 84 14.88 11.01 6.00
CA ASP A 84 15.07 11.58 4.67
C ASP A 84 13.77 11.50 3.84
N GLU A 85 13.64 12.33 2.81
CA GLU A 85 12.57 12.17 1.82
C GLU A 85 12.67 10.78 1.18
N LEU A 86 11.77 9.87 1.53
CA LEU A 86 11.63 8.62 0.81
C LEU A 86 10.92 8.95 -0.51
N VAL A 87 11.66 8.93 -1.62
CA VAL A 87 11.12 8.95 -2.98
C VAL A 87 11.82 7.86 -3.77
N LYS A 88 11.05 6.91 -4.31
CA LYS A 88 11.56 5.78 -5.09
C LYS A 88 10.67 5.52 -6.28
N LYS A 89 11.26 5.08 -7.39
CA LYS A 89 10.52 4.60 -8.56
C LYS A 89 10.88 3.16 -8.86
N ILE A 90 9.88 2.30 -8.96
CA ILE A 90 10.02 0.88 -9.29
C ILE A 90 9.14 0.61 -10.52
N GLY A 91 9.78 0.49 -11.69
CA GLY A 91 9.06 0.42 -12.96
C GLY A 91 8.24 1.69 -13.21
N SER A 92 6.92 1.52 -13.37
CA SER A 92 5.97 2.63 -13.53
C SER A 92 5.45 3.20 -12.21
N VAL A 93 5.74 2.56 -11.06
CA VAL A 93 5.19 2.93 -9.76
C VAL A 93 6.16 3.86 -9.04
N GLU A 94 5.64 4.99 -8.58
CA GLU A 94 6.30 5.89 -7.65
C GLU A 94 5.88 5.55 -6.22
N LEU A 95 6.85 5.57 -5.30
CA LEU A 95 6.65 5.44 -3.86
C LEU A 95 7.18 6.69 -3.20
N ARG A 96 6.39 7.27 -2.29
CA ARG A 96 6.83 8.43 -1.50
C ARG A 96 6.22 8.47 -0.11
N VAL A 97 6.76 9.30 0.78
CA VAL A 97 6.07 9.62 2.05
C VAL A 97 4.79 10.39 1.74
N GLY A 98 3.66 9.86 2.19
CA GLY A 98 2.37 10.52 2.08
C GLY A 98 2.27 11.74 3.00
N THR A 99 1.60 12.79 2.53
CA THR A 99 1.38 14.02 3.30
C THR A 99 -0.09 14.29 3.60
N SER A 100 -0.98 13.44 3.09
CA SER A 100 -2.43 13.51 3.29
C SER A 100 -2.99 12.10 3.35
N TYR A 101 -3.57 11.74 4.49
CA TYR A 101 -4.13 10.42 4.76
C TYR A 101 -5.15 10.51 5.92
N PRO A 102 -6.09 9.55 6.02
CA PRO A 102 -6.98 9.45 7.17
C PRO A 102 -6.22 9.29 8.49
N ASN A 103 -6.85 9.58 9.62
CA ASN A 103 -6.23 9.31 10.92
C ASN A 103 -5.95 7.80 11.06
N THR A 104 -4.69 7.45 11.31
CA THR A 104 -4.22 6.06 11.43
C THR A 104 -4.64 5.40 12.75
N ASN A 105 -5.01 6.19 13.76
CA ASN A 105 -5.25 5.76 15.14
C ASN A 105 -4.06 5.04 15.81
N ILE A 106 -2.87 5.09 15.22
CA ILE A 106 -1.66 4.46 15.75
C ILE A 106 -1.03 5.37 16.81
N GLN A 107 -0.68 4.76 17.94
CA GLN A 107 0.11 5.41 18.98
C GLN A 107 1.60 5.18 18.70
N GLY A 108 2.41 6.22 18.87
CA GLY A 108 3.84 6.17 18.59
C GLY A 108 4.21 6.68 17.20
N GLU A 109 5.51 6.70 16.93
CA GLU A 109 6.08 7.20 15.69
C GLU A 109 5.73 6.26 14.53
N HIS A 110 5.21 6.84 13.45
CA HIS A 110 4.88 6.14 12.21
C HIS A 110 4.75 7.15 11.07
N PHE A 111 4.83 6.66 9.84
CA PHE A 111 4.54 7.43 8.64
C PHE A 111 3.76 6.59 7.63
N VAL A 112 3.19 7.26 6.63
CA VAL A 112 2.43 6.62 5.55
C VAL A 112 3.26 6.67 4.27
N ILE A 113 3.31 5.57 3.54
CA ILE A 113 3.86 5.49 2.19
C ILE A 113 2.71 5.51 1.19
N ASP A 114 2.77 6.45 0.25
CA ASP A 114 1.96 6.47 -0.97
C ASP A 114 2.65 5.61 -2.03
N ILE A 115 1.92 4.75 -2.73
CA ILE A 115 2.35 4.13 -3.99
C ILE A 115 1.34 4.43 -5.10
N TYR A 116 1.82 4.84 -6.27
CA TYR A 116 0.96 5.15 -7.42
C TYR A 116 1.74 5.31 -8.74
N PRO A 117 1.07 5.18 -9.89
CA PRO A 117 -0.22 4.54 -10.08
C PRO A 117 -0.07 3.00 -10.05
N ILE A 118 -1.09 2.30 -9.54
CA ILE A 118 -1.24 0.85 -9.69
C ILE A 118 -2.35 0.59 -10.71
N LYS A 119 -2.11 -0.29 -11.68
CA LYS A 119 -3.10 -0.65 -12.71
C LYS A 119 -3.37 -2.14 -12.68
N LEU A 120 -4.62 -2.51 -12.42
CA LEU A 120 -5.05 -3.90 -12.30
C LEU A 120 -6.26 -4.14 -13.19
N LYS A 121 -6.41 -5.37 -13.67
CA LYS A 121 -7.60 -5.77 -14.40
C LYS A 121 -8.79 -5.84 -13.43
N TRP A 122 -9.97 -5.43 -13.86
CA TRP A 122 -11.20 -5.67 -13.11
C TRP A 122 -11.62 -7.14 -13.18
N ILE A 123 -11.70 -7.83 -12.03
CA ILE A 123 -12.01 -9.27 -11.97
C ILE A 123 -13.28 -9.62 -11.17
N LEU A 124 -13.93 -8.63 -10.55
CA LEU A 124 -15.09 -8.84 -9.69
C LEU A 124 -16.37 -8.43 -10.42
N SER A 125 -17.08 -9.41 -10.95
CA SER A 125 -18.34 -9.23 -11.69
C SER A 125 -19.42 -10.15 -11.15
#